data_AF-A0A7Y1XBG5-F1
#
_entry.id   AF-A0A7Y1XBG5-F1
#
_cell.length_a   1.000
_cell.length_b   1.000
_cell.length_c   1.000
_cell.angle_alpha   90.00
_cell.angle_beta   90.00
_cell.angle_gamma   90.00
#
_symmetry.space_group_name_H-M   'P 1'
#
loop_
_entity.id
_entity.type
_entity.pdbx_description
1 polymer ?
#
loop_
_entity_poly.entity_id
_entity_poly.type
_entity_poly.pdbx_seq_one_letter_code
_entity_poly.pdbx_strand_id
1 'polypeptide(L)'
;MARLLMLLAMTSLIFGACSGNSVSTDEFRELQNQLATVSNERSQAMEQNEILQDELVLVTAERDDLAEEKRLAEQRFVNSSVSAERTGLIVSDPASYGSEEEVLDQLMEYVAPGAVIHDLAYGIVETRQGWFNTLFREAVDAETYVWHKWMCSDGSQGGSLWTWRGTNVVGEPFELIGISLSDYDQEGLETRQTVAWPYEHQQVYTEFGVGP
;
A
#
# COMPACT_ATOMS: atom_id res chain seq x y z
N MET A 1 18.63 -26.74 40.79
CA MET A 1 19.76 -26.73 41.74
C MET A 1 19.84 -27.97 42.65
N ALA A 2 18.72 -28.49 43.20
CA ALA A 2 18.76 -29.62 44.16
C ALA A 2 19.34 -30.95 43.62
N ARG A 3 19.23 -31.24 42.31
CA ARG A 3 19.75 -32.50 41.72
C ARG A 3 21.27 -32.51 41.47
N LEU A 4 21.92 -31.35 41.34
CA LEU A 4 23.37 -31.27 41.07
C LEU A 4 24.21 -31.45 42.36
N LEU A 5 23.71 -30.92 43.48
CA LEU A 5 24.28 -31.13 44.81
C LEU A 5 24.19 -32.60 45.27
N MET A 6 23.17 -33.34 44.83
CA MET A 6 22.97 -34.74 45.20
C MET A 6 23.96 -35.68 44.49
N LEU A 7 24.45 -35.31 43.29
CA LEU A 7 25.44 -36.11 42.55
C LEU A 7 26.86 -35.96 43.13
N LEU A 8 27.21 -34.76 43.63
CA LEU A 8 28.50 -34.49 44.28
C LEU A 8 28.65 -35.14 45.66
N ALA A 9 27.55 -35.30 46.40
CA ALA A 9 27.55 -35.99 47.69
C ALA A 9 27.67 -37.53 47.55
N MET A 10 27.25 -38.10 46.41
CA MET A 10 27.38 -39.55 46.16
C MET A 10 28.77 -39.96 45.66
N THR A 11 29.55 -39.06 45.08
CA THR A 11 30.92 -39.37 44.60
C THR A 11 31.97 -39.31 45.71
N SER A 12 31.67 -38.70 46.85
CA SER A 12 32.60 -38.60 48.01
C SER A 12 32.54 -39.80 48.97
N LEU A 13 31.58 -40.72 48.79
CA LEU A 13 31.41 -41.89 49.67
C LEU A 13 31.86 -43.24 49.06
N ILE A 14 32.41 -43.26 47.84
CA ILE A 14 32.87 -44.48 47.16
C ILE A 14 34.37 -44.37 46.83
N PHE A 15 35.23 -44.20 47.83
CA PHE A 15 36.66 -44.51 47.69
C PHE A 15 37.18 -45.17 48.97
N GLY A 16 36.46 -46.22 49.39
CA GLY A 16 36.95 -47.23 50.30
C GLY A 16 36.92 -48.58 49.59
N ALA A 17 38.10 -49.08 49.22
CA ALA A 17 38.38 -50.44 48.73
C ALA A 17 37.92 -50.80 47.30
N CYS A 18 38.86 -50.71 46.34
CA CYS A 18 39.40 -51.86 45.58
C CYS A 18 40.15 -51.36 44.32
N SER A 19 41.45 -51.69 44.26
CA SER A 19 42.37 -51.77 43.11
C SER A 19 42.08 -50.96 41.83
N GLY A 20 42.95 -49.99 41.54
CA GLY A 20 43.43 -49.76 40.17
C GLY A 20 42.74 -48.69 39.32
N ASN A 21 42.62 -47.46 39.84
CA ASN A 21 42.87 -46.21 39.09
C ASN A 21 42.72 -45.04 40.07
N SER A 22 43.81 -44.65 40.73
CA SER A 22 43.84 -43.40 41.50
C SER A 22 43.93 -42.26 40.49
N VAL A 23 42.81 -41.56 40.25
CA VAL A 23 42.83 -40.29 39.52
C VAL A 23 43.87 -39.39 40.18
N SER A 24 44.86 -38.95 39.41
CA SER A 24 45.90 -38.08 39.98
C SER A 24 45.28 -36.75 40.41
N THR A 25 45.83 -36.09 41.42
CA THR A 25 45.32 -34.79 41.90
C THR A 25 45.26 -33.75 40.76
N ASP A 26 46.12 -33.88 39.75
CA ASP A 26 46.14 -33.03 38.56
C ASP A 26 44.95 -33.30 37.63
N GLU A 27 44.57 -34.56 37.41
CA GLU A 27 43.39 -34.93 36.62
C GLU A 27 42.09 -34.43 37.27
N PHE A 28 41.99 -34.50 38.60
CA PHE A 28 40.84 -33.94 39.32
C PHE A 28 40.77 -32.42 39.19
N ARG A 29 41.91 -31.72 39.26
CA ARG A 29 41.99 -30.26 39.06
C ARG A 29 41.61 -29.87 37.63
N GLU A 30 42.03 -30.66 36.65
CA GLU A 30 41.67 -30.46 35.24
C GLU A 30 40.16 -30.63 35.02
N LEU A 31 39.54 -31.67 35.59
CA LEU A 31 38.09 -31.86 35.54
C LEU A 31 37.32 -30.70 36.19
N GLN A 32 37.81 -30.16 37.32
CA GLN A 32 37.20 -28.98 37.95
C GLN A 32 37.29 -27.73 37.05
N ASN A 33 38.43 -27.51 36.39
CA ASN A 33 38.59 -26.39 35.46
C ASN A 33 37.70 -26.54 34.21
N GLN A 34 37.60 -27.76 33.66
CA GLN A 34 36.70 -28.07 32.55
C GLN A 34 35.24 -27.84 32.95
N LEU A 35 34.82 -28.29 34.14
CA LEU A 35 33.46 -28.09 34.64
C LEU A 35 33.13 -26.60 34.83
N ALA A 36 34.07 -25.81 35.35
CA ALA A 36 33.90 -24.36 35.49
C ALA A 36 33.76 -23.68 34.11
N THR A 37 34.57 -24.11 33.13
CA THR A 37 34.50 -23.60 31.75
C THR A 37 33.14 -23.89 31.12
N VAL A 38 32.72 -25.16 31.15
CA VAL A 38 31.41 -25.58 30.62
C VAL A 38 30.25 -24.88 31.32
N SER A 39 30.36 -24.64 32.63
CA SER A 39 29.34 -23.89 33.37
C SER A 39 29.24 -22.44 32.89
N ASN A 40 30.38 -21.79 32.63
CA ASN A 40 30.40 -20.41 32.13
C ASN A 40 29.87 -20.31 30.70
N GLU A 41 30.28 -21.23 29.82
CA GLU A 41 29.76 -21.31 28.44
C GLU A 41 28.26 -21.53 28.43
N ARG A 42 27.75 -22.42 29.30
CA ARG A 42 26.30 -22.64 29.43
C ARG A 42 25.56 -21.39 29.87
N SER A 43 26.10 -20.64 30.84
CA SER A 43 25.49 -19.38 31.30
C SER A 43 25.44 -18.35 30.18
N GLN A 44 26.53 -18.18 29.43
CA GLN A 44 26.57 -17.28 28.27
C GLN A 44 25.59 -17.71 27.18
N ALA A 45 25.50 -19.01 26.89
CA ALA A 45 24.54 -19.54 25.91
C ALA A 45 23.08 -19.31 26.35
N MET A 46 22.78 -19.37 27.65
CA MET A 46 21.45 -19.07 28.17
C MET A 46 21.09 -17.59 28.01
N GLU A 47 22.01 -16.68 28.34
CA GLU A 47 21.84 -15.24 28.14
C GLU A 47 21.65 -14.90 26.66
N GLN A 48 22.46 -15.47 25.78
CA GLN A 48 22.31 -15.30 24.34
C GLN A 48 20.97 -15.85 23.83
N ASN A 49 20.48 -16.96 24.40
CA ASN A 49 19.19 -17.52 24.01
C ASN A 49 18.03 -16.59 24.39
N GLU A 50 18.11 -15.94 25.55
CA GLU A 50 17.12 -14.95 26.01
C GLU A 50 17.08 -13.75 25.05
N ILE A 51 18.23 -13.19 24.70
CA ILE A 51 18.33 -12.08 23.72
C ILE A 51 17.73 -12.48 22.37
N LEU A 52 18.06 -13.67 21.86
CA LEU A 52 17.54 -14.14 20.57
C LEU A 52 16.02 -14.39 20.62
N GLN A 53 15.47 -14.81 21.76
CA GLN A 53 14.02 -14.95 21.94
C GLN A 53 13.34 -13.58 21.88
N ASP A 54 13.90 -12.56 22.54
CA ASP A 54 13.38 -11.20 22.51
C ASP A 54 13.44 -10.61 21.09
N GLU A 55 14.57 -10.77 20.38
CA GLU A 55 14.71 -10.34 18.98
C GLU A 55 13.71 -11.06 18.06
N LEU A 56 13.50 -12.36 18.27
CA LEU A 56 12.54 -13.13 17.47
C LEU A 56 11.11 -12.62 17.66
N VAL A 57 10.73 -12.23 18.88
CA VAL A 57 9.41 -11.64 19.16
C VAL A 57 9.24 -10.33 18.40
N LEU A 58 10.25 -9.45 18.43
CA LEU A 58 10.20 -8.15 17.73
C LEU A 58 10.10 -8.32 16.20
N VAL A 59 10.95 -9.15 15.60
CA VAL A 59 10.94 -9.39 14.15
C VAL A 59 9.65 -10.07 13.71
N THR A 60 9.07 -10.94 14.55
CA THR A 60 7.78 -11.57 14.24
C THR A 60 6.66 -10.54 14.23
N ALA A 61 6.64 -9.61 15.19
CA ALA A 61 5.65 -8.53 15.23
C ALA A 61 5.77 -7.62 14.00
N GLU A 62 6.99 -7.16 13.66
CA GLU A 62 7.23 -6.32 12.48
C GLU A 62 6.82 -7.03 11.17
N ARG A 63 7.13 -8.32 11.04
CA ARG A 63 6.71 -9.13 9.89
C ARG A 63 5.19 -9.16 9.77
N ASP A 64 4.48 -9.34 10.87
CA ASP A 64 3.02 -9.45 10.88
C ASP A 64 2.36 -8.11 10.53
N ASP A 65 2.91 -6.99 11.02
CA ASP A 65 2.48 -5.64 10.65
C ASP A 65 2.70 -5.38 9.15
N LEU A 66 3.88 -5.68 8.61
CA LEU A 66 4.18 -5.54 7.18
C LEU A 66 3.32 -6.45 6.30
N ALA A 67 2.97 -7.65 6.78
CA ALA A 67 2.08 -8.56 6.07
C ALA A 67 0.67 -7.97 5.95
N GLU A 68 0.18 -7.33 7.01
CA GLU A 68 -1.13 -6.66 7.01
C GLU A 68 -1.11 -5.39 6.14
N GLU A 69 -0.08 -4.56 6.23
CA GLU A 69 0.09 -3.39 5.36
C GLU A 69 0.09 -3.79 3.88
N LYS A 70 0.83 -4.85 3.54
CA LYS A 70 0.85 -5.40 2.18
C LYS A 70 -0.53 -5.87 1.75
N ARG A 71 -1.26 -6.59 2.61
CA ARG A 71 -2.61 -7.07 2.31
C ARG A 71 -3.57 -5.91 2.05
N LEU A 72 -3.48 -4.84 2.85
CA LEU A 72 -4.30 -3.63 2.67
C LEU A 72 -3.95 -2.90 1.36
N ALA A 73 -2.66 -2.78 1.03
CA ALA A 73 -2.21 -2.20 -0.23
C ALA A 73 -2.69 -3.02 -1.44
N GLU A 74 -2.61 -4.35 -1.39
CA GLU A 74 -3.13 -5.24 -2.44
C GLU A 74 -4.64 -5.08 -2.61
N GLN A 75 -5.40 -4.98 -1.51
CA GLN A 75 -6.84 -4.75 -1.56
C GLN A 75 -7.18 -3.38 -2.17
N ARG A 76 -6.50 -2.32 -1.72
CA ARG A 76 -6.69 -0.97 -2.28
C ARG A 76 -6.35 -0.94 -3.77
N PHE A 77 -5.27 -1.60 -4.20
CA PHE A 77 -4.91 -1.72 -5.60
C PHE A 77 -6.04 -2.32 -6.44
N VAL A 78 -6.62 -3.44 -5.98
CA VAL A 78 -7.74 -4.08 -6.66
C VAL A 78 -8.94 -3.13 -6.76
N ASN A 79 -9.34 -2.52 -5.64
CA ASN A 79 -10.51 -1.66 -5.61
C ASN A 79 -10.33 -0.40 -6.47
N SER A 80 -9.20 0.28 -6.33
CA SER A 80 -8.89 1.50 -7.10
C SER A 80 -8.79 1.21 -8.59
N SER A 81 -8.28 0.03 -8.97
CA SER A 81 -8.26 -0.41 -10.38
C SER A 81 -9.68 -0.64 -10.92
N VAL A 82 -10.58 -1.20 -10.10
CA VAL A 82 -12.00 -1.35 -10.46
C VAL A 82 -12.67 0.02 -10.62
N SER A 83 -12.47 0.92 -9.66
CA SER A 83 -13.00 2.30 -9.71
C SER A 83 -12.52 3.02 -10.96
N ALA A 84 -11.21 3.02 -11.23
CA ALA A 84 -10.64 3.66 -12.42
C ALA A 84 -11.17 3.06 -13.73
N GLU A 85 -11.33 1.74 -13.79
CA GLU A 85 -11.85 1.06 -14.98
C GLU A 85 -13.32 1.40 -15.21
N ARG A 86 -14.14 1.35 -14.16
CA ARG A 86 -15.58 1.65 -14.24
C ARG A 86 -15.84 3.10 -14.60
N THR A 87 -15.16 4.05 -13.96
CA THR A 87 -15.21 5.47 -14.33
C THR A 87 -14.82 5.66 -15.79
N GLY A 88 -13.75 5.03 -16.24
CA GLY A 88 -13.31 5.12 -17.64
C GLY A 88 -14.34 4.60 -18.65
N LEU A 89 -15.01 3.49 -18.34
CA LEU A 89 -16.06 2.92 -19.20
C LEU A 89 -17.28 3.85 -19.28
N ILE A 90 -17.72 4.41 -18.16
CA ILE A 90 -18.85 5.35 -18.12
C ILE A 90 -18.53 6.63 -18.89
N VAL A 91 -17.36 7.23 -18.65
CA VAL A 91 -16.92 8.48 -19.29
C VAL A 91 -16.71 8.32 -20.80
N SER A 92 -16.32 7.13 -21.26
CA SER A 92 -16.10 6.88 -22.70
C SER A 92 -17.39 6.77 -23.52
N ASP A 93 -18.51 6.43 -22.88
CA ASP A 93 -19.81 6.25 -23.54
C ASP A 93 -20.97 6.49 -22.56
N PRO A 94 -21.18 7.74 -22.09
CA PRO A 94 -22.19 8.03 -21.07
C PRO A 94 -23.62 7.72 -21.55
N ALA A 95 -23.88 7.79 -22.86
CA ALA A 95 -25.20 7.52 -23.45
C ALA A 95 -25.66 6.07 -23.23
N SER A 96 -24.73 5.12 -23.11
CA SER A 96 -25.03 3.71 -22.81
C SER A 96 -25.40 3.45 -21.34
N TYR A 97 -25.21 4.42 -20.44
CA TYR A 97 -25.44 4.28 -19.00
C TYR A 97 -26.70 4.98 -18.50
N GLY A 98 -27.44 5.67 -19.36
CA GLY A 98 -28.76 6.23 -19.06
C GLY A 98 -28.85 7.74 -19.25
N SER A 99 -29.73 8.36 -18.48
CA SER A 99 -29.88 9.82 -18.38
C SER A 99 -28.68 10.46 -17.69
N GLU A 100 -28.57 11.79 -17.82
CA GLU A 100 -27.50 12.57 -17.20
C GLU A 100 -27.40 12.32 -15.68
N GLU A 101 -28.52 12.28 -14.96
CA GLU A 101 -28.52 12.00 -13.52
C GLU A 101 -28.08 10.56 -13.21
N GLU A 102 -28.55 9.57 -13.98
CA GLU A 102 -28.16 8.16 -13.79
C GLU A 102 -26.67 7.94 -14.05
N VAL A 103 -26.10 8.63 -15.04
CA VAL A 103 -24.66 8.60 -15.32
C VAL A 103 -23.87 9.20 -14.16
N LEU A 104 -24.29 10.38 -13.68
CA LEU A 104 -23.61 11.04 -12.56
C LEU A 104 -23.72 10.23 -11.27
N ASP A 105 -24.86 9.61 -10.98
CA ASP A 105 -25.05 8.74 -9.81
C ASP A 105 -24.11 7.53 -9.87
N GLN A 106 -24.00 6.88 -11.02
CA GLN A 106 -23.08 5.75 -11.20
C GLN A 106 -21.61 6.16 -11.06
N LEU A 107 -21.23 7.33 -11.57
CA LEU A 107 -19.87 7.85 -11.35
C LEU A 107 -19.58 8.06 -9.86
N MET A 108 -20.57 8.51 -9.08
CA MET A 108 -20.39 8.73 -7.65
C MET A 108 -20.25 7.46 -6.81
N GLU A 109 -20.54 6.27 -7.36
CA GLU A 109 -20.26 5.00 -6.69
C GLU A 109 -18.75 4.74 -6.52
N TYR A 110 -17.91 5.38 -7.33
CA TYR A 110 -16.46 5.18 -7.38
C TYR A 110 -15.67 6.36 -6.79
N VAL A 111 -16.37 7.27 -6.11
CA VAL A 111 -15.84 8.54 -5.63
C VAL A 111 -16.12 8.68 -4.15
N ALA A 112 -15.10 9.06 -3.37
CA ALA A 112 -15.21 9.24 -1.94
C ALA A 112 -16.06 10.48 -1.60
N PRO A 113 -16.78 10.49 -0.47
CA PRO A 113 -17.49 11.67 -0.01
C PRO A 113 -16.57 12.89 0.11
N GLY A 114 -16.96 14.00 -0.52
CA GLY A 114 -16.17 15.25 -0.50
C GLY A 114 -14.98 15.28 -1.47
N ALA A 115 -14.87 14.30 -2.37
CA ALA A 115 -13.84 14.30 -3.38
C ALA A 115 -13.98 15.48 -4.36
N VAL A 116 -12.85 15.94 -4.88
CA VAL A 116 -12.78 17.11 -5.77
C VAL A 116 -12.06 16.83 -7.08
N ILE A 117 -12.48 17.51 -8.14
CA ILE A 117 -11.73 17.64 -9.39
C ILE A 117 -11.04 19.01 -9.39
N HIS A 118 -9.74 19.00 -9.65
CA HIS A 118 -8.94 20.20 -9.91
C HIS A 118 -8.63 20.28 -11.40
N ASP A 119 -9.28 21.21 -12.09
CA ASP A 119 -9.10 21.46 -13.52
C ASP A 119 -8.66 22.92 -13.72
N LEU A 120 -7.76 23.17 -14.69
CA LEU A 120 -7.38 24.53 -15.06
C LEU A 120 -8.58 25.38 -15.53
N ALA A 121 -9.58 24.75 -16.15
CA ALA A 121 -10.76 25.45 -16.65
C ALA A 121 -11.77 25.82 -15.56
N TYR A 122 -11.95 24.94 -14.56
CA TYR A 122 -13.01 25.09 -13.55
C TYR A 122 -12.48 25.44 -12.15
N GLY A 123 -11.17 25.41 -11.94
CA GLY A 123 -10.57 25.45 -10.62
C GLY A 123 -10.84 24.15 -9.84
N ILE A 124 -11.03 24.27 -8.53
CA ILE A 124 -11.35 23.14 -7.66
C ILE A 124 -12.87 23.09 -7.47
N VAL A 125 -13.48 21.98 -7.91
CA VAL A 125 -14.93 21.75 -7.81
C VAL A 125 -15.22 20.37 -7.23
N GLU A 126 -16.43 20.18 -6.69
CA GLU A 126 -16.89 18.85 -6.30
C GLU A 126 -16.92 17.92 -7.52
N THR A 127 -16.54 16.66 -7.32
CA THR A 127 -16.33 15.69 -8.43
C THR A 127 -17.59 15.51 -9.29
N ARG A 128 -18.78 15.49 -8.67
CA ARG A 128 -20.05 15.42 -9.42
C ARG A 128 -20.22 16.62 -10.37
N GLN A 129 -19.91 17.82 -9.89
CA GLN A 129 -20.01 19.04 -10.69
C GLN A 129 -18.96 19.05 -11.81
N GLY A 130 -17.74 18.59 -11.54
CA GLY A 130 -16.69 18.48 -12.57
C GLY A 130 -17.07 17.51 -13.69
N TRP A 131 -17.65 16.35 -13.35
CA TRP A 131 -18.17 15.42 -14.36
C TRP A 131 -19.36 15.99 -15.14
N PHE A 132 -20.29 16.66 -14.46
CA PHE A 132 -21.39 17.36 -15.16
C PHE A 132 -20.86 18.39 -16.17
N ASN A 133 -19.87 19.20 -15.76
CA ASN A 133 -19.28 20.20 -16.65
C ASN A 133 -18.65 19.54 -17.89
N THR A 134 -17.89 18.47 -17.67
CA THR A 134 -17.14 17.76 -18.72
C THR A 134 -18.05 16.99 -19.68
N LEU A 135 -19.07 16.30 -19.17
CA LEU A 135 -19.85 15.37 -19.99
C LEU A 135 -21.09 15.99 -20.63
N PHE A 136 -21.69 17.01 -20.01
CA PHE A 136 -23.03 17.47 -20.39
C PHE A 136 -23.15 18.98 -20.61
N ARG A 137 -22.28 19.78 -19.98
CA ARG A 137 -22.37 21.24 -20.07
C ARG A 137 -21.55 21.82 -21.22
N GLU A 138 -20.26 21.48 -21.29
CA GLU A 138 -19.30 22.20 -22.15
C GLU A 138 -19.16 21.57 -23.55
N ALA A 139 -19.72 20.37 -23.76
CA ALA A 139 -19.63 19.69 -25.04
C ALA A 139 -20.90 18.90 -25.39
N VAL A 140 -21.22 18.90 -26.68
CA VAL A 140 -22.26 18.07 -27.32
C VAL A 140 -21.58 17.02 -28.18
N ASP A 141 -22.14 15.80 -28.19
CA ASP A 141 -21.61 14.64 -28.91
C ASP A 141 -20.13 14.38 -28.58
N ALA A 142 -19.78 14.55 -27.30
CA ALA A 142 -18.42 14.44 -26.83
C ALA A 142 -18.06 12.99 -26.50
N GLU A 143 -16.85 12.59 -26.87
CA GLU A 143 -16.29 11.28 -26.53
C GLU A 143 -14.90 11.42 -25.92
N THR A 144 -14.58 10.49 -25.02
CA THR A 144 -13.25 10.41 -24.40
C THR A 144 -12.58 9.11 -24.79
N TYR A 145 -11.43 9.21 -25.44
CA TYR A 145 -10.58 8.07 -25.77
C TYR A 145 -9.38 7.99 -24.83
N VAL A 146 -9.21 6.88 -24.11
CA VAL A 146 -8.10 6.68 -23.18
C VAL A 146 -6.95 5.95 -23.86
N TRP A 147 -5.81 6.60 -24.01
CA TRP A 147 -4.58 6.06 -24.61
C TRP A 147 -3.83 5.14 -23.66
N HIS A 148 -3.77 5.52 -22.39
CA HIS A 148 -3.00 4.83 -21.37
C HIS A 148 -3.64 5.02 -20.00
N LYS A 149 -3.51 4.01 -19.15
CA LYS A 149 -3.90 4.03 -17.75
C LYS A 149 -2.77 3.45 -16.92
N TRP A 150 -2.59 3.94 -15.71
CA TRP A 150 -1.68 3.36 -14.73
C TRP A 150 -2.28 3.43 -13.33
N MET A 151 -1.77 2.56 -12.47
CA MET A 151 -2.09 2.50 -11.05
C MET A 151 -0.79 2.19 -10.31
N CYS A 152 -0.47 2.96 -9.28
CA CYS A 152 0.66 2.65 -8.39
C CYS A 152 0.43 1.29 -7.74
N SER A 153 1.51 0.57 -7.44
CA SER A 153 1.44 -0.81 -6.94
C SER A 153 0.68 -0.97 -5.62
N ASP A 154 0.57 0.11 -4.85
CA ASP A 154 -0.16 0.14 -3.59
C ASP A 154 -1.61 0.62 -3.76
N GLY A 155 -2.03 1.00 -4.98
CA GLY A 155 -3.37 1.49 -5.28
C GLY A 155 -3.67 2.92 -4.82
N SER A 156 -2.71 3.64 -4.25
CA SER A 156 -2.99 4.98 -3.68
C SER A 156 -3.18 6.05 -4.74
N GLN A 157 -2.56 5.88 -5.91
CA GLN A 157 -2.55 6.85 -6.99
C GLN A 157 -2.67 6.15 -8.33
N GLY A 158 -3.35 6.78 -9.26
CA GLY A 158 -3.47 6.31 -10.64
C GLY A 158 -3.66 7.46 -11.59
N GLY A 159 -3.94 7.14 -12.84
CA GLY A 159 -4.26 8.15 -13.80
C GLY A 159 -4.45 7.61 -15.20
N SER A 160 -4.79 8.53 -16.10
CA SER A 160 -5.04 8.23 -17.50
C SER A 160 -4.56 9.35 -18.41
N LEU A 161 -4.05 8.97 -19.58
CA LEU A 161 -3.81 9.86 -20.70
C LEU A 161 -4.96 9.67 -21.69
N TRP A 162 -5.59 10.75 -22.12
CA TRP A 162 -6.81 10.69 -22.91
C TRP A 162 -6.90 11.81 -23.94
N THR A 163 -7.75 11.59 -24.94
CA THR A 163 -8.25 12.61 -25.86
C THR A 163 -9.73 12.82 -25.59
N TRP A 164 -10.14 14.07 -25.42
CA TRP A 164 -11.52 14.49 -25.36
C TRP A 164 -11.84 15.29 -26.60
N ARG A 165 -12.90 14.91 -27.32
CA ARG A 165 -13.30 15.58 -28.57
C ARG A 165 -14.80 15.62 -28.70
N GLY A 166 -15.29 16.62 -29.40
CA GLY A 166 -16.73 16.82 -29.58
C GLY A 166 -17.00 18.17 -30.21
N THR A 167 -18.18 18.71 -29.95
CA THR A 167 -18.56 20.07 -30.33
C THR A 167 -18.72 20.91 -29.08
N ASN A 168 -18.05 22.05 -28.99
CA ASN A 168 -18.11 22.93 -27.82
C ASN A 168 -19.43 23.74 -27.77
N VAL A 169 -19.60 24.55 -26.72
CA VAL A 169 -20.83 25.33 -26.48
C VAL A 169 -21.13 26.39 -27.55
N VAL A 170 -20.16 26.78 -28.37
CA VAL A 170 -20.35 27.72 -29.48
C VAL A 170 -20.55 27.02 -30.84
N GLY A 171 -20.60 25.68 -30.85
CA GLY A 171 -20.86 24.89 -32.05
C GLY A 171 -19.62 24.58 -32.88
N GLU A 172 -18.42 24.80 -32.35
CA GLU A 172 -17.15 24.49 -33.01
C GLU A 172 -16.62 23.12 -32.58
N PRO A 173 -16.04 22.33 -33.50
CA PRO A 173 -15.41 21.08 -33.14
C PRO A 173 -14.12 21.34 -32.33
N PHE A 174 -13.87 20.54 -31.31
CA PHE A 174 -12.63 20.57 -30.53
C PHE A 174 -12.03 19.17 -30.39
N GLU A 175 -10.71 19.12 -30.18
CA GLU A 175 -9.99 17.92 -29.77
C GLU A 175 -8.85 18.32 -28.82
N LEU A 176 -8.90 17.81 -27.60
CA LEU A 176 -7.94 18.11 -26.54
C LEU A 176 -7.33 16.84 -25.98
N ILE A 177 -6.02 16.85 -25.81
CA ILE A 177 -5.30 15.81 -25.08
C ILE A 177 -5.17 16.26 -23.64
N GLY A 178 -5.52 15.40 -22.69
CA GLY A 178 -5.42 15.67 -21.27
C GLY A 178 -4.81 14.49 -20.51
N ILE A 179 -4.33 14.79 -19.31
CA ILE A 179 -3.91 13.78 -18.34
C ILE A 179 -4.71 13.97 -17.05
N SER A 180 -5.28 12.88 -16.55
CA SER A 180 -5.90 12.84 -15.22
C SER A 180 -4.96 12.13 -14.25
N LEU A 181 -4.74 12.75 -13.09
CA LEU A 181 -4.03 12.18 -11.95
C LEU A 181 -5.02 11.99 -10.81
N SER A 182 -5.19 10.77 -10.32
CA SER A 182 -6.21 10.44 -9.31
C SER A 182 -5.56 9.91 -8.03
N ASP A 183 -6.06 10.38 -6.88
CA ASP A 183 -5.72 9.86 -5.55
C ASP A 183 -6.88 9.02 -5.01
N TYR A 184 -6.60 7.87 -4.38
CA TYR A 184 -7.59 6.93 -3.87
C TYR A 184 -7.45 6.70 -2.36
N ASP A 185 -8.57 6.52 -1.67
CA ASP A 185 -8.58 6.14 -0.26
C ASP A 185 -8.30 4.64 -0.03
N GLN A 186 -8.40 4.18 1.23
CA GLN A 186 -8.19 2.77 1.58
C GLN A 186 -9.26 1.83 0.99
N GLU A 187 -10.45 2.34 0.71
CA GLU A 187 -11.54 1.57 0.10
C GLU A 187 -11.41 1.51 -1.43
N GLY A 188 -10.50 2.32 -2.00
CA GLY A 188 -10.25 2.43 -3.44
C GLY A 188 -11.22 3.38 -4.14
N LEU A 189 -11.83 4.31 -3.40
CA LEU A 189 -12.67 5.37 -3.94
C LEU A 189 -11.81 6.58 -4.27
N GLU A 190 -12.10 7.25 -5.40
CA GLU A 190 -11.36 8.44 -5.81
C GLU A 190 -11.65 9.60 -4.86
N THR A 191 -10.60 10.17 -4.26
CA THR A 191 -10.68 11.31 -3.32
C THR A 191 -10.32 12.63 -3.97
N ARG A 192 -9.54 12.59 -5.04
CA ARG A 192 -9.14 13.75 -5.81
C ARG A 192 -8.77 13.32 -7.22
N GLN A 193 -9.15 14.15 -8.18
CA GLN A 193 -8.60 14.11 -9.53
C GLN A 193 -7.96 15.46 -9.86
N THR A 194 -6.80 15.46 -10.49
CA THR A 194 -6.19 16.63 -11.11
C THR A 194 -6.16 16.42 -12.62
N VAL A 195 -6.81 17.32 -13.34
CA VAL A 195 -6.79 17.35 -14.80
C VAL A 195 -5.75 18.38 -15.24
N ALA A 196 -4.77 17.93 -16.02
CA ALA A 196 -3.76 18.80 -16.60
C ALA A 196 -3.80 18.73 -18.13
N TRP A 197 -3.56 19.89 -18.73
CA TRP A 197 -3.57 20.10 -20.17
C TRP A 197 -2.15 20.47 -20.62
N PRO A 198 -1.66 19.95 -21.76
CA PRO A 198 -0.38 20.36 -22.34
C PRO A 198 -0.46 21.70 -23.09
N TYR A 199 -1.53 22.46 -22.88
CA TYR A 199 -1.86 23.69 -23.60
C TYR A 199 -1.82 24.90 -22.66
N GLU A 200 -1.57 26.09 -23.23
CA GLU A 200 -1.73 27.35 -22.52
C GLU A 200 -3.21 27.55 -22.14
N HIS A 201 -3.48 28.21 -21.00
CA HIS A 201 -4.86 28.42 -20.51
C HIS A 201 -5.76 29.04 -21.57
N GLN A 202 -5.24 30.03 -22.30
CA GLN A 202 -6.00 30.72 -23.35
C GLN A 202 -6.46 29.77 -24.46
N GLN A 203 -5.64 28.77 -24.80
CA GLN A 203 -6.01 27.77 -25.79
C GLN A 203 -7.12 26.87 -25.26
N VAL A 204 -7.03 26.41 -24.00
CA VAL A 204 -8.08 25.60 -23.36
C VAL A 204 -9.42 26.34 -23.34
N TYR A 205 -9.42 27.62 -22.96
CA TYR A 205 -10.63 28.44 -22.96
C TYR A 205 -11.23 28.63 -24.35
N THR A 206 -10.39 28.87 -25.36
CA THR A 206 -10.85 28.96 -26.76
C THR A 206 -11.52 27.67 -27.23
N GLU A 207 -10.93 26.52 -26.95
CA GLU A 207 -11.47 25.21 -27.34
C GLU A 207 -12.80 24.92 -26.65
N PHE A 208 -12.99 25.37 -25.41
CA PHE A 208 -14.26 25.24 -24.69
C PHE A 208 -15.33 26.24 -25.14
N GLY A 209 -14.97 27.25 -25.94
CA GLY A 209 -15.91 28.31 -26.33
C GLY A 209 -16.31 29.23 -25.18
N VAL A 210 -15.60 29.18 -24.04
CA VAL A 210 -15.74 30.12 -22.94
C VAL A 210 -14.68 31.20 -23.08
N GLY A 211 -15.12 32.46 -23.26
CA GLY A 211 -14.20 33.60 -23.17
C GLY A 211 -13.58 33.70 -21.77
N PRO A 212 -12.46 34.42 -21.61
CA PRO A 212 -11.90 34.69 -20.28
C PRO A 212 -12.89 35.39 -19.35
#